data_AF-A0A7S0P966-F1
#
_entry.id   AF-A0A7S0P966-F1
#
_cell.length_a   1.000
_cell.length_b   1.000
_cell.length_c   1.000
_cell.angle_alpha   90.00
_cell.angle_beta   90.00
_cell.angle_gamma   90.00
#
_symmetry.space_group_name_H-M   'P 1'
#
loop_
_entity.id
_entity.type
_entity.pdbx_description
1 polymer ?
#
loop_
_entity_poly.entity_id
_entity_poly.type
_entity_poly.pdbx_seq_one_letter_code
_entity_poly.pdbx_strand_id
1 'polypeptide(L)'
;RLGAESRRDAEALVTGDASDANVDENPSALVDAFCVAVPSAESHLLHGEDVAYFLQLCRAGGKPVPFVPVVDGELEFWFKKDSLWYSEDLAAVRDRDAGRVCVLQGPVAVRHARVANEPAADILEAIHQGLAERVQAVSGAGGAAAIVETLAWCEHESSSECPFWPTQSDDSGVPLPPWAAAIVSSPFSVRGNAWVPSALPGLFGKRKGTRRVMDLAADELLVVDSLTGRKLLHASPLPSGSRSGHGKGQ
;
A
#
# COMPACT_ATOMS: atom_id res chain seq x y z
N ARG A 1 -23.64 11.23 52.75
CA ARG A 1 -23.85 9.77 52.75
C ARG A 1 -24.89 9.49 51.69
N LEU A 2 -24.48 9.02 50.52
CA LEU A 2 -25.41 8.56 49.49
C LEU A 2 -26.27 7.42 50.08
N GLY A 3 -27.54 7.35 49.69
CA GLY A 3 -28.49 6.37 50.21
C GLY A 3 -28.11 4.93 49.83
N ALA A 4 -28.61 3.95 50.60
CA ALA A 4 -28.33 2.53 50.37
C ALA A 4 -28.76 2.03 48.97
N GLU A 5 -29.73 2.69 48.34
CA GLU A 5 -30.19 2.41 46.98
C GLU A 5 -29.13 2.83 45.94
N SER A 6 -28.60 4.06 46.05
CA SER A 6 -27.52 4.56 45.18
C SER A 6 -26.25 3.70 45.23
N ARG A 7 -26.00 3.00 46.35
CA ARG A 7 -24.88 2.07 46.48
C ARG A 7 -25.14 0.73 45.76
N ARG A 8 -26.37 0.23 45.78
CA ARG A 8 -26.75 -0.99 45.04
C ARG A 8 -26.73 -0.76 43.53
N ASP A 9 -27.17 0.41 43.08
CA ASP A 9 -27.15 0.77 41.66
C ASP A 9 -25.70 0.86 41.13
N ALA A 10 -24.79 1.40 41.94
CA ALA A 10 -23.36 1.42 41.63
C ALA A 10 -22.74 0.01 41.62
N GLU A 11 -23.07 -0.84 42.60
CA GLU A 11 -22.61 -2.24 42.65
C GLU A 11 -23.11 -3.04 41.44
N ALA A 12 -24.35 -2.80 40.97
CA ALA A 12 -24.91 -3.45 39.78
C ALA A 12 -24.18 -3.02 38.49
N LEU A 13 -23.77 -1.76 38.38
CA LEU A 13 -22.99 -1.27 37.23
C LEU A 13 -21.57 -1.86 37.19
N VAL A 14 -20.99 -2.15 38.36
CA VAL A 14 -19.64 -2.74 38.49
C VAL A 14 -19.65 -4.26 38.34
N THR A 15 -20.73 -4.94 38.72
CA THR A 15 -20.85 -6.42 38.73
C THR A 15 -21.66 -6.99 37.57
N GLY A 16 -22.37 -6.16 36.80
CA GLY A 16 -23.00 -6.56 35.55
C GLY A 16 -21.95 -7.05 34.55
N ASP A 17 -22.34 -7.99 33.68
CA ASP A 17 -21.50 -8.45 32.57
C ASP A 17 -20.95 -7.21 31.84
N ALA A 18 -19.63 -7.16 31.67
CA ALA A 18 -18.89 -6.01 31.11
C ALA A 18 -19.33 -5.58 29.69
N SER A 19 -20.35 -6.23 29.12
CA SER A 19 -21.05 -5.82 27.90
C SER A 19 -22.11 -4.74 28.10
N ASP A 20 -22.64 -4.52 29.32
CA ASP A 20 -23.73 -3.56 29.58
C ASP A 20 -23.25 -2.21 30.12
N ALA A 21 -22.06 -2.14 30.73
CA ALA A 21 -21.43 -0.88 31.07
C ALA A 21 -20.65 -0.39 29.85
N ASN A 22 -21.16 0.64 29.17
CA ASN A 22 -20.58 1.21 27.95
C ASN A 22 -19.26 1.96 28.26
N VAL A 23 -18.20 1.21 28.56
CA VAL A 23 -16.86 1.72 28.90
C VAL A 23 -16.33 2.63 27.78
N ASP A 24 -16.74 2.34 26.54
CA ASP A 24 -16.33 3.06 25.35
C ASP A 24 -17.02 4.44 25.22
N GLU A 25 -18.23 4.62 25.77
CA GLU A 25 -18.96 5.89 25.69
C GLU A 25 -18.66 6.85 26.86
N ASN A 26 -18.59 6.35 28.09
CA ASN A 26 -18.36 7.19 29.27
C ASN A 26 -17.56 6.49 30.37
N PRO A 27 -16.24 6.35 30.21
CA PRO A 27 -15.39 5.65 31.18
C PRO A 27 -15.34 6.36 32.54
N SER A 28 -15.55 7.69 32.59
CA SER A 28 -15.54 8.44 33.85
C SER A 28 -16.71 8.06 34.75
N ALA A 29 -17.91 7.88 34.18
CA ALA A 29 -19.08 7.45 34.95
C ALA A 29 -18.90 6.06 35.59
N LEU A 30 -18.20 5.15 34.90
CA LEU A 30 -17.87 3.84 35.44
C LEU A 30 -16.90 3.95 36.64
N VAL A 31 -15.88 4.78 36.52
CA VAL A 31 -14.91 5.02 37.62
C VAL A 31 -15.63 5.63 38.83
N ASP A 32 -16.51 6.61 38.60
CA ASP A 32 -17.30 7.23 39.67
C ASP A 32 -18.19 6.20 40.38
N ALA A 33 -18.89 5.35 39.62
CA ALA A 33 -19.70 4.28 40.19
C ALA A 33 -18.84 3.26 40.97
N PHE A 34 -17.65 2.92 40.46
CA PHE A 34 -16.71 2.04 41.15
C PHE A 34 -16.28 2.61 42.51
N CYS A 35 -15.95 3.90 42.57
CA CYS A 35 -15.60 4.57 43.83
C CYS A 35 -16.78 4.62 44.82
N VAL A 36 -18.02 4.74 44.34
CA VAL A 36 -19.22 4.68 45.21
C VAL A 36 -19.44 3.27 45.78
N ALA A 37 -19.25 2.23 44.96
CA ALA A 37 -19.39 0.83 45.38
C ALA A 37 -18.27 0.42 46.36
N VAL A 38 -17.03 0.85 46.07
CA VAL A 38 -15.80 0.53 46.82
C VAL A 38 -15.10 1.81 47.31
N PRO A 39 -15.62 2.52 48.34
CA PRO A 39 -15.06 3.79 48.79
C PRO A 39 -13.60 3.73 49.28
N SER A 40 -13.14 2.54 49.72
CA SER A 40 -11.75 2.36 50.14
C SER A 40 -10.74 2.53 48.99
N ALA A 41 -11.18 2.33 47.74
CA ALA A 41 -10.32 2.43 46.55
C ALA A 41 -9.70 3.84 46.36
N GLU A 42 -10.35 4.90 46.85
CA GLU A 42 -9.82 6.27 46.77
C GLU A 42 -8.61 6.51 47.70
N SER A 43 -8.45 5.70 48.74
CA SER A 43 -7.49 5.94 49.82
C SER A 43 -6.43 4.85 49.96
N HIS A 44 -6.71 3.64 49.48
CA HIS A 44 -5.79 2.52 49.56
C HIS A 44 -4.84 2.49 48.37
N LEU A 45 -3.54 2.29 48.67
CA LEU A 45 -2.55 1.98 47.64
C LEU A 45 -2.79 0.56 47.09
N LEU A 46 -2.39 0.33 45.85
CA LEU A 46 -2.43 -1.00 45.24
C LEU A 46 -1.58 -1.98 46.03
N HIS A 47 -2.09 -3.21 46.20
CA HIS A 47 -1.33 -4.30 46.80
C HIS A 47 -0.20 -4.75 45.87
N GLY A 48 0.90 -5.30 46.42
CA GLY A 48 2.06 -5.69 45.62
C GLY A 48 1.75 -6.71 44.52
N GLU A 49 0.81 -7.62 44.78
CA GLU A 49 0.33 -8.60 43.79
C GLU A 49 -0.45 -7.93 42.65
N ASP A 50 -1.28 -6.91 42.95
CA ASP A 50 -2.03 -6.16 41.94
C ASP A 50 -1.09 -5.31 41.06
N VAL A 51 -0.02 -4.76 41.64
CA VAL A 51 1.02 -4.05 40.88
C VAL A 51 1.70 -5.02 39.91
N ALA A 52 2.08 -6.22 40.37
CA ALA A 52 2.69 -7.22 39.50
C ALA A 52 1.75 -7.65 38.36
N TYR A 53 0.47 -7.84 38.68
CA TYR A 53 -0.57 -8.15 37.70
C TYR A 53 -0.75 -7.04 36.66
N PHE A 54 -0.82 -5.78 37.10
CA PHE A 54 -0.92 -4.62 36.21
C PHE A 54 0.27 -4.49 35.26
N LEU A 55 1.50 -4.72 35.76
CA LEU A 55 2.70 -4.72 34.93
C LEU A 55 2.67 -5.85 33.90
N GLN A 56 2.14 -7.03 34.25
CA GLN A 56 1.96 -8.13 33.31
C GLN A 56 0.94 -7.77 32.21
N LEU A 57 -0.16 -7.10 32.55
CA LEU A 57 -1.13 -6.60 31.56
C LEU A 57 -0.48 -5.61 30.59
N CYS A 58 0.34 -4.68 31.10
CA CYS A 58 1.07 -3.72 30.28
C CYS A 58 2.06 -4.39 29.30
N ARG A 59 2.54 -5.60 29.61
CA ARG A 59 3.44 -6.37 28.71
C ARG A 59 2.69 -7.16 27.65
N ALA A 60 1.65 -7.89 28.07
CA ALA A 60 1.09 -9.00 27.31
C ALA A 60 -0.19 -8.67 26.53
N GLY A 61 -0.86 -7.55 26.83
CA GLY A 61 -2.14 -7.19 26.21
C GLY A 61 -2.03 -6.16 25.08
N GLY A 62 -2.49 -6.53 23.88
CA GLY A 62 -2.85 -5.58 22.81
C GLY A 62 -1.74 -4.62 22.35
N LYS A 63 -2.16 -3.40 21.99
CA LYS A 63 -1.25 -2.30 21.62
C LYS A 63 -0.46 -1.87 22.86
N PRO A 64 0.85 -1.60 22.75
CA PRO A 64 1.65 -1.15 23.89
C PRO A 64 1.05 0.06 24.60
N VAL A 65 1.12 0.06 25.93
CA VAL A 65 0.58 1.15 26.75
C VAL A 65 1.30 2.48 26.45
N PRO A 66 0.58 3.63 26.40
CA PRO A 66 1.14 4.92 26.01
C PRO A 66 1.86 5.65 27.18
N PHE A 67 2.45 4.90 28.10
CA PHE A 67 3.17 5.44 29.27
C PHE A 67 4.21 4.43 29.78
N VAL A 68 5.18 4.91 30.57
CA VAL A 68 6.18 4.06 31.23
C VAL A 68 5.62 3.64 32.60
N PRO A 69 5.27 2.36 32.81
CA PRO A 69 4.62 1.93 34.04
C PRO A 69 5.61 1.70 35.21
N VAL A 70 6.89 1.44 34.90
CA VAL A 70 7.94 1.17 35.88
C VAL A 70 9.31 1.61 35.35
N VAL A 71 10.19 2.08 36.25
CA VAL A 71 11.59 2.41 35.94
C VAL A 71 12.47 1.30 36.50
N ASP A 72 12.82 0.34 35.64
CA ASP A 72 13.61 -0.84 35.96
C ASP A 72 14.66 -1.13 34.85
N GLY A 73 15.26 -2.33 34.87
CA GLY A 73 16.21 -2.77 33.85
C GLY A 73 15.63 -2.86 32.43
N GLU A 74 14.32 -2.76 32.27
CA GLU A 74 13.62 -2.83 30.98
C GLU A 74 13.10 -1.45 30.52
N LEU A 75 13.58 -0.35 31.13
CA LEU A 75 13.19 1.02 30.76
C LEU A 75 13.33 1.30 29.25
N GLU A 76 14.39 0.78 28.61
CA GLU A 76 14.59 0.97 27.16
C GLU A 76 13.42 0.38 26.35
N PHE A 77 12.95 -0.80 26.74
CA PHE A 77 11.81 -1.44 26.10
C PHE A 77 10.55 -0.60 26.29
N TRP A 78 10.26 -0.19 27.52
CA TRP A 78 9.08 0.63 27.81
C TRP A 78 9.08 1.98 27.09
N PHE A 79 10.25 2.61 26.99
CA PHE A 79 10.39 3.94 26.42
C PHE A 79 10.35 3.97 24.89
N LYS A 80 10.93 2.97 24.22
CA LYS A 80 11.07 2.98 22.75
C LYS A 80 9.96 2.25 22.01
N LYS A 81 9.24 1.34 22.68
CA LYS A 81 8.23 0.47 22.06
C LYS A 81 7.08 1.29 21.46
N ASP A 82 6.77 1.01 20.19
CA ASP A 82 5.62 1.57 19.44
C ASP A 82 5.50 3.10 19.46
N SER A 83 6.61 3.78 19.16
CA SER A 83 6.75 5.24 19.28
C SER A 83 6.45 6.06 18.02
N LEU A 84 6.15 5.41 16.88
CA LEU A 84 6.12 6.10 15.57
C LEU A 84 4.73 6.62 15.16
N TRP A 85 3.67 5.89 15.51
CA TRP A 85 2.31 6.20 15.03
C TRP A 85 1.76 7.54 15.56
N TYR A 86 2.31 8.03 16.67
CA TYR A 86 1.93 9.34 17.24
C TYR A 86 2.18 10.52 16.28
N SER A 87 3.07 10.34 15.28
CA SER A 87 3.32 11.37 14.26
C SER A 87 2.15 11.56 13.30
N GLU A 88 1.26 10.56 13.20
CA GLU A 88 0.08 10.59 12.34
C GLU A 88 -1.21 10.90 13.13
N ASP A 89 -1.21 10.71 14.46
CA ASP A 89 -2.34 11.00 15.33
C ASP A 89 -1.94 11.76 16.60
N LEU A 90 -1.90 13.09 16.49
CA LEU A 90 -1.63 13.98 17.62
C LEU A 90 -2.80 14.07 18.61
N ALA A 91 -4.01 13.62 18.26
CA ALA A 91 -5.14 13.67 19.19
C ALA A 91 -4.93 12.72 20.38
N ALA A 92 -4.16 11.65 20.17
CA ALA A 92 -3.73 10.72 21.21
C ALA A 92 -2.50 11.20 22.02
N VAL A 93 -1.87 12.31 21.62
CA VAL A 93 -0.69 12.86 22.29
C VAL A 93 -1.11 13.92 23.30
N ARG A 94 -0.49 13.89 24.50
CA ARG A 94 -0.76 14.89 25.54
C ARG A 94 -0.56 16.29 25.00
N ASP A 95 -1.56 17.15 25.21
CA ASP A 95 -1.55 18.55 24.77
C ASP A 95 -1.45 18.73 23.23
N ARG A 96 -1.58 17.65 22.45
CA ARG A 96 -1.34 17.60 20.99
C ARG A 96 0.04 18.15 20.59
N ASP A 97 1.03 17.98 21.47
CA ASP A 97 2.35 18.59 21.37
C ASP A 97 3.28 17.77 20.46
N ALA A 98 3.59 18.32 19.28
CA ALA A 98 4.52 17.71 18.33
C ALA A 98 5.94 17.56 18.89
N GLY A 99 6.33 18.35 19.91
CA GLY A 99 7.63 18.24 20.57
C GLY A 99 7.83 16.95 21.37
N ARG A 100 6.76 16.16 21.55
CA ARG A 100 6.77 14.87 22.27
C ARG A 100 6.87 13.66 21.34
N VAL A 101 6.88 13.88 20.02
CA VAL A 101 6.70 12.82 19.03
C VAL A 101 7.97 12.60 18.22
N CYS A 102 8.27 11.33 17.95
CA CYS A 102 9.35 10.96 17.03
C CYS A 102 8.87 11.09 15.58
N VAL A 103 9.54 11.94 14.79
CA VAL A 103 9.32 12.09 13.35
C VAL A 103 10.55 11.59 12.60
N LEU A 104 10.36 10.61 11.72
CA LEU A 104 11.45 10.06 10.91
C LEU A 104 11.74 10.98 9.72
N GLN A 105 12.83 11.74 9.79
CA GLN A 105 13.22 12.67 8.74
C GLN A 105 14.73 12.63 8.47
N GLY A 106 15.10 12.54 7.18
CA GLY A 106 16.50 12.59 6.76
C GLY A 106 17.08 14.01 6.78
N PRO A 107 18.25 14.25 7.37
CA PRO A 107 18.82 15.60 7.55
C PRO A 107 19.21 16.28 6.23
N VAL A 108 19.57 15.50 5.20
CA VAL A 108 19.88 16.05 3.87
C VAL A 108 18.60 16.28 3.05
N ALA A 109 17.62 15.40 3.18
CA ALA A 109 16.37 15.47 2.43
C ALA A 109 15.49 16.64 2.88
N VAL A 110 15.49 16.97 4.18
CA VAL A 110 14.60 18.01 4.76
C VAL A 110 14.74 19.39 4.09
N ARG A 111 15.92 19.74 3.56
CA ARG A 111 16.12 21.03 2.86
C ARG A 111 15.31 21.18 1.57
N HIS A 112 14.78 20.06 1.06
CA HIS A 112 13.94 20.00 -0.14
C HIS A 112 12.43 19.90 0.19
N ALA A 113 12.06 19.49 1.40
CA ALA A 113 10.67 19.43 1.87
C ALA A 113 10.22 20.82 2.37
N ARG A 114 9.76 21.68 1.46
CA ARG A 114 9.49 23.10 1.74
C ARG A 114 8.02 23.49 1.74
N VAL A 115 7.18 22.70 1.08
CA VAL A 115 5.75 22.97 0.91
C VAL A 115 4.98 21.90 1.66
N ALA A 116 4.11 22.32 2.59
CA ALA A 116 3.21 21.41 3.29
C ALA A 116 2.00 21.07 2.40
N ASN A 117 1.49 19.84 2.51
CA ASN A 117 0.31 19.35 1.78
C ASN A 117 0.44 19.43 0.24
N GLU A 118 1.66 19.37 -0.28
CA GLU A 118 1.89 19.24 -1.71
C GLU A 118 1.41 17.85 -2.19
N PRO A 119 0.56 17.77 -3.23
CA PRO A 119 0.11 16.49 -3.75
C PRO A 119 1.30 15.62 -4.19
N ALA A 120 1.28 14.34 -3.83
CA ALA A 120 2.35 13.41 -4.20
C ALA A 120 2.58 13.34 -5.72
N ALA A 121 1.52 13.49 -6.51
CA ALA A 121 1.60 13.54 -7.97
C ALA A 121 2.45 14.74 -8.45
N ASP A 122 2.27 15.92 -7.85
CA ASP A 122 2.95 17.14 -8.26
C ASP A 122 4.46 17.07 -7.91
N ILE A 123 4.80 16.53 -6.73
CA ILE A 123 6.19 16.28 -6.32
C ILE A 123 6.89 15.37 -7.33
N LEU A 124 6.28 14.23 -7.64
CA LEU A 124 6.86 13.22 -8.52
C LEU A 124 6.93 13.72 -9.98
N GLU A 125 5.91 14.44 -10.45
CA GLU A 125 5.89 15.03 -11.79
C GLU A 125 6.98 16.10 -11.95
N ALA A 126 7.16 16.99 -10.95
CA ALA A 126 8.20 18.01 -10.99
C ALA A 126 9.61 17.38 -11.06
N ILE A 127 9.85 16.30 -10.31
CA ILE A 127 11.11 15.55 -10.38
C ILE A 127 11.29 14.90 -11.75
N HIS A 128 10.23 14.24 -12.26
CA HIS A 128 10.23 13.57 -13.55
C HIS A 128 10.54 14.54 -14.70
N GLN A 129 9.83 15.67 -14.76
CA GLN A 129 10.01 16.69 -15.79
C GLN A 129 11.40 17.32 -15.72
N GLY A 130 11.88 17.66 -14.51
CA GLY A 130 13.22 18.21 -14.34
C GLY A 130 14.34 17.24 -14.75
N LEU A 131 14.12 15.94 -14.60
CA LEU A 131 15.03 14.92 -15.12
C LEU A 131 14.96 14.82 -16.66
N ALA A 132 13.74 14.80 -17.22
CA ALA A 132 13.54 14.74 -18.67
C ALA A 132 14.21 15.91 -19.39
N GLU A 133 14.06 17.14 -18.88
CA GLU A 133 14.71 18.34 -19.42
C GLU A 133 16.24 18.23 -19.38
N ARG A 134 16.81 17.72 -18.27
CA ARG A 134 18.26 17.51 -18.14
C ARG A 134 18.77 16.46 -19.12
N VAL A 135 18.05 15.36 -19.30
CA VAL A 135 18.42 14.30 -20.26
C VAL A 135 18.40 14.87 -21.67
N GLN A 136 17.35 15.59 -22.06
CA GLN A 136 17.26 16.23 -23.38
C GLN A 136 18.40 17.23 -23.62
N ALA A 137 18.73 18.04 -22.61
CA ALA A 137 19.82 19.00 -22.71
C ALA A 137 21.20 18.31 -22.90
N VAL A 138 21.43 17.17 -22.25
CA VAL A 138 22.68 16.40 -22.35
C VAL A 138 22.76 15.61 -23.67
N SER A 139 21.64 15.09 -24.18
CA SER A 139 21.59 14.29 -25.41
C SER A 139 21.71 15.11 -26.71
N GLY A 140 21.60 16.45 -26.62
CA GLY A 140 21.68 17.36 -27.77
C GLY A 140 20.41 17.36 -28.65
N ALA A 141 20.16 18.48 -29.33
CA ALA A 141 18.96 18.74 -30.13
C ALA A 141 18.75 17.83 -31.37
N GLY A 142 19.57 16.79 -31.57
CA GLY A 142 19.44 15.80 -32.64
C GLY A 142 18.80 14.48 -32.20
N GLY A 143 18.64 14.27 -30.90
CA GLY A 143 17.97 13.09 -30.34
C GLY A 143 16.51 13.42 -30.01
N ALA A 144 15.66 13.57 -31.01
CA ALA A 144 14.24 13.32 -30.79
C ALA A 144 14.12 11.84 -30.43
N ALA A 145 14.29 11.52 -29.15
CA ALA A 145 14.01 10.21 -28.62
C ALA A 145 12.57 9.94 -29.01
N ALA A 146 12.37 9.05 -29.98
CA ALA A 146 11.05 8.60 -30.37
C ALA A 146 10.36 8.17 -29.09
N ILE A 147 9.32 8.90 -28.69
CA ILE A 147 8.46 8.50 -27.59
C ILE A 147 7.79 7.23 -28.11
N VAL A 148 8.38 6.08 -27.78
CA VAL A 148 7.79 4.79 -28.10
C VAL A 148 6.51 4.72 -27.27
N GLU A 149 5.37 4.69 -27.96
CA GLU A 149 4.01 4.77 -27.41
C GLU A 149 3.69 3.67 -26.38
N THR A 150 4.56 2.68 -26.28
CA THR A 150 4.56 1.72 -25.19
C THR A 150 6.01 1.42 -24.84
N LEU A 151 6.43 1.78 -23.63
CA LEU A 151 7.61 1.18 -23.00
C LEU A 151 7.33 -0.31 -22.88
N ALA A 152 7.63 -1.07 -23.92
CA ALA A 152 7.56 -2.51 -23.89
C ALA A 152 8.44 -2.95 -22.71
N TRP A 153 7.86 -3.73 -21.80
CA TRP A 153 8.63 -4.41 -20.76
C TRP A 153 9.72 -5.21 -21.47
N CYS A 154 10.96 -4.74 -21.35
CA CYS A 154 12.13 -5.42 -21.85
C CYS A 154 12.89 -5.88 -20.61
N GLU A 155 12.87 -7.19 -20.36
CA GLU A 155 13.78 -7.76 -19.36
C GLU A 155 15.20 -7.47 -19.83
N HIS A 156 15.92 -6.67 -19.05
CA HIS A 156 17.31 -6.35 -19.32
C HIS A 156 18.17 -7.54 -18.88
N GLU A 157 18.04 -8.68 -19.55
CA GLU A 157 18.95 -9.80 -19.36
C GLU A 157 20.17 -9.63 -20.26
N SER A 158 21.31 -9.34 -19.64
CA SER A 158 22.62 -9.30 -20.29
C SER A 158 23.16 -10.69 -20.65
N SER A 159 22.29 -11.68 -20.90
CA SER A 159 22.70 -13.03 -21.23
C SER A 159 22.55 -13.25 -22.74
N SER A 160 23.63 -13.70 -23.38
CA SER A 160 23.66 -14.11 -24.79
C SER A 160 22.80 -15.36 -25.09
N GLU A 161 22.01 -15.81 -24.11
CA GLU A 161 21.17 -17.01 -24.15
C GLU A 161 19.75 -16.72 -23.64
N CYS A 162 19.14 -15.58 -24.01
CA CYS A 162 17.71 -15.41 -23.77
C CYS A 162 16.93 -16.43 -24.60
N PRO A 163 16.11 -17.30 -24.00
CA PRO A 163 15.32 -18.27 -24.72
C PRO A 163 14.15 -17.56 -25.40
N PHE A 164 14.41 -16.98 -26.56
CA PHE A 164 13.41 -16.63 -27.57
C PHE A 164 12.17 -15.94 -27.01
N TRP A 165 12.33 -14.68 -26.57
CA TRP A 165 11.22 -13.75 -26.71
C TRP A 165 10.96 -13.60 -28.22
N PRO A 166 9.71 -13.72 -28.70
CA PRO A 166 9.40 -13.52 -30.10
C PRO A 166 10.01 -12.17 -30.48
N THR A 167 10.89 -12.21 -31.48
CA THR A 167 11.53 -11.01 -32.00
C THR A 167 10.44 -9.99 -32.18
N GLN A 168 10.62 -8.80 -31.62
CA GLN A 168 9.70 -7.68 -31.82
C GLN A 168 9.70 -7.22 -33.29
N SER A 169 10.07 -8.09 -34.23
CA SER A 169 10.19 -7.87 -35.65
C SER A 169 9.61 -9.04 -36.43
N ASP A 170 9.01 -8.75 -37.57
CA ASP A 170 8.57 -9.74 -38.53
C ASP A 170 9.76 -10.48 -39.21
N ASP A 171 9.45 -11.41 -40.12
CA ASP A 171 10.45 -12.19 -40.88
C ASP A 171 11.37 -11.30 -41.76
N SER A 172 11.02 -10.02 -41.94
CA SER A 172 11.80 -9.03 -42.67
C SER A 172 12.64 -8.11 -41.77
N GLY A 173 12.53 -8.26 -40.45
CA GLY A 173 13.23 -7.45 -39.45
C GLY A 173 12.52 -6.12 -39.12
N VAL A 174 11.29 -5.91 -39.58
CA VAL A 174 10.50 -4.71 -39.29
C VAL A 174 9.80 -4.86 -37.94
N PRO A 175 9.89 -3.87 -37.03
CA PRO A 175 9.29 -3.97 -35.72
C PRO A 175 7.77 -4.12 -35.75
N LEU A 176 7.22 -4.96 -34.86
CA LEU A 176 5.78 -5.10 -34.65
C LEU A 176 5.17 -3.78 -34.13
N PRO A 177 3.91 -3.46 -34.50
CA PRO A 177 3.18 -2.36 -33.87
C PRO A 177 3.11 -2.52 -32.34
N PRO A 178 3.14 -1.43 -31.55
CA PRO A 178 3.22 -1.49 -30.08
C PRO A 178 2.15 -2.35 -29.40
N TRP A 179 0.90 -2.29 -29.88
CA TRP A 179 -0.20 -3.09 -29.34
C TRP A 179 -0.04 -4.60 -29.64
N ALA A 180 0.48 -4.95 -30.82
CA ALA A 180 0.76 -6.33 -31.21
C ALA A 180 1.96 -6.87 -30.43
N ALA A 181 3.01 -6.06 -30.25
CA ALA A 181 4.14 -6.40 -29.41
C ALA A 181 3.69 -6.69 -27.97
N ALA A 182 2.83 -5.85 -27.38
CA ALA A 182 2.29 -6.05 -26.04
C ALA A 182 1.46 -7.35 -25.90
N ILE A 183 0.67 -7.73 -26.90
CA ILE A 183 -0.11 -8.99 -26.89
C ILE A 183 0.81 -10.21 -26.83
N VAL A 184 1.91 -10.15 -27.55
CA VAL A 184 2.83 -11.28 -27.76
C VAL A 184 3.82 -11.40 -26.60
N SER A 185 4.25 -10.28 -26.02
CA SER A 185 5.26 -10.25 -24.96
C SER A 185 4.70 -10.14 -23.55
N SER A 186 3.50 -9.58 -23.35
CA SER A 186 3.02 -9.31 -22.00
C SER A 186 2.71 -10.62 -21.25
N PRO A 187 3.37 -10.87 -20.10
CA PRO A 187 3.11 -12.05 -19.28
C PRO A 187 1.75 -12.01 -18.58
N PHE A 188 1.12 -10.83 -18.50
CA PHE A 188 -0.16 -10.63 -17.83
C PHE A 188 -1.13 -9.81 -18.69
N SER A 189 -2.42 -10.03 -18.45
CA SER A 189 -3.50 -9.17 -18.92
C SER A 189 -4.27 -8.65 -17.70
N VAL A 190 -4.82 -7.44 -17.78
CA VAL A 190 -5.61 -6.88 -16.69
C VAL A 190 -7.09 -7.21 -16.93
N ARG A 191 -7.74 -7.78 -15.90
CA ARG A 191 -9.20 -7.99 -15.88
C ARG A 191 -9.79 -7.33 -14.64
N GLY A 192 -10.54 -6.25 -14.81
CA GLY A 192 -10.97 -5.42 -13.70
C GLY A 192 -9.76 -4.82 -12.99
N ASN A 193 -9.58 -5.15 -11.70
CA ASN A 193 -8.41 -4.73 -10.90
C ASN A 193 -7.43 -5.89 -10.62
N ALA A 194 -7.50 -6.97 -11.40
CA ALA A 194 -6.66 -8.15 -11.22
C ALA A 194 -5.69 -8.37 -12.38
N TRP A 195 -4.46 -8.74 -12.05
CA TRP A 195 -3.45 -9.22 -12.99
C TRP A 195 -3.67 -10.71 -13.25
N VAL A 196 -4.00 -11.08 -14.48
CA VAL A 196 -4.27 -12.46 -14.88
C VAL A 196 -3.16 -12.95 -15.82
N PRO A 197 -2.52 -14.10 -15.56
CA PRO A 197 -1.50 -14.66 -16.44
C PRO A 197 -2.00 -14.77 -17.88
N SER A 198 -1.20 -14.26 -18.81
CA SER A 198 -1.48 -14.32 -20.23
C SER A 198 -1.01 -15.66 -20.79
N ALA A 199 -1.92 -16.40 -21.41
CA ALA A 199 -1.56 -17.59 -22.19
C ALA A 199 -1.01 -17.24 -23.60
N LEU A 200 -1.08 -15.95 -23.98
CA LEU A 200 -0.77 -15.49 -25.33
C LEU A 200 0.71 -15.64 -25.69
N PRO A 201 1.70 -15.30 -24.83
CA PRO A 201 3.10 -15.59 -25.10
C PRO A 201 3.36 -17.10 -25.33
N GLY A 202 2.67 -17.96 -24.57
CA GLY A 202 2.76 -19.41 -24.71
C GLY A 202 2.23 -19.97 -26.04
N LEU A 203 1.45 -19.19 -26.79
CA LEU A 203 0.99 -19.53 -28.15
C LEU A 203 2.13 -19.45 -29.17
N PHE A 204 3.08 -18.54 -28.95
CA PHE A 204 4.23 -18.28 -29.82
C PHE A 204 5.49 -19.04 -29.40
N GLY A 205 5.46 -19.76 -28.29
CA GLY A 205 6.55 -20.61 -27.84
C GLY A 205 6.89 -21.74 -28.83
N LYS A 206 8.19 -22.03 -29.01
CA LYS A 206 8.67 -23.08 -29.93
C LYS A 206 8.14 -24.46 -29.52
N ARG A 207 7.40 -25.13 -30.41
CA ARG A 207 6.98 -26.53 -30.26
C ARG A 207 7.26 -27.32 -31.53
N LYS A 208 7.82 -28.52 -31.40
CA LYS A 208 8.11 -29.41 -32.54
C LYS A 208 6.82 -29.73 -33.30
N GLY A 209 6.86 -29.59 -34.63
CA GLY A 209 5.70 -29.86 -35.49
C GLY A 209 4.61 -28.77 -35.47
N THR A 210 4.95 -27.54 -35.09
CA THR A 210 4.04 -26.39 -35.19
C THR A 210 4.62 -25.33 -36.12
N ARG A 211 3.76 -24.72 -36.95
CA ARG A 211 4.10 -23.55 -37.76
C ARG A 211 2.96 -22.55 -37.66
N ARG A 212 3.21 -21.45 -36.94
CA ARG A 212 2.24 -20.36 -36.74
C ARG A 212 2.54 -19.25 -37.73
N VAL A 213 1.51 -18.72 -38.36
CA VAL A 213 1.62 -17.52 -39.21
C VAL A 213 0.87 -16.41 -38.51
N MET A 214 1.56 -15.28 -38.34
CA MET A 214 0.99 -14.04 -37.86
C MET A 214 0.71 -13.17 -39.07
N ASP A 215 -0.56 -12.88 -39.32
CA ASP A 215 -0.98 -11.94 -40.34
C ASP A 215 -1.41 -10.64 -39.64
N LEU A 216 -0.71 -9.56 -39.99
CA LEU A 216 -0.95 -8.21 -39.50
C LEU A 216 -1.39 -7.38 -40.70
N ALA A 217 -2.68 -7.47 -41.01
CA ALA A 217 -3.29 -6.76 -42.13
C ALA A 217 -4.45 -5.90 -41.61
N ALA A 218 -4.53 -4.64 -42.08
CA ALA A 218 -5.64 -3.74 -41.78
C ALA A 218 -5.98 -3.59 -40.28
N ASP A 219 -4.95 -3.43 -39.43
CA ASP A 219 -5.09 -3.34 -37.96
C ASP A 219 -5.72 -4.59 -37.30
N GLU A 220 -5.70 -5.74 -37.96
CA GLU A 220 -6.09 -7.00 -37.34
C GLU A 220 -4.87 -7.92 -37.21
N LEU A 221 -4.75 -8.53 -36.04
CA LEU A 221 -3.82 -9.59 -35.73
C LEU A 221 -4.54 -10.93 -35.82
N LEU A 222 -4.21 -11.72 -36.84
CA LEU A 222 -4.68 -13.08 -36.99
C LEU A 222 -3.52 -14.06 -36.82
N VAL A 223 -3.66 -15.00 -35.88
CA VAL A 223 -2.70 -16.09 -35.69
C VAL A 223 -3.33 -17.39 -36.13
N VAL A 224 -2.71 -18.05 -37.11
CA VAL A 224 -3.21 -19.31 -37.68
C VAL A 224 -2.15 -20.40 -37.56
N ASP A 225 -2.58 -21.61 -37.26
CA ASP A 225 -1.80 -22.82 -37.50
C ASP A 225 -1.74 -23.12 -38.99
N SER A 226 -0.59 -22.90 -39.64
CA SER A 226 -0.45 -23.16 -41.07
C SER A 226 -0.50 -24.65 -41.44
N LEU A 227 -0.30 -25.57 -40.47
CA LEU A 227 -0.36 -27.01 -40.72
C LEU A 227 -1.78 -27.55 -40.64
N THR A 228 -2.64 -26.95 -39.82
CA THR A 228 -4.02 -27.41 -39.60
C THR A 228 -5.09 -26.44 -40.13
N GLY A 229 -4.69 -25.23 -40.55
CA GLY A 229 -5.58 -24.14 -40.95
C GLY A 229 -6.38 -23.52 -39.79
N ARG A 230 -6.14 -23.94 -38.54
CA ARG A 230 -6.91 -23.50 -37.38
C ARG A 230 -6.55 -22.08 -36.97
N LYS A 231 -7.54 -21.19 -36.85
CA LYS A 231 -7.40 -19.87 -36.24
C LYS A 231 -7.23 -20.00 -34.71
N LEU A 232 -6.22 -19.34 -34.16
CA LEU A 232 -5.84 -19.43 -32.74
C LEU A 232 -6.07 -18.14 -31.98
N LEU A 233 -5.84 -17.00 -32.63
CA LEU A 233 -6.04 -15.67 -32.08
C LEU A 233 -6.54 -14.76 -33.19
N HIS A 234 -7.50 -13.91 -32.86
CA HIS A 234 -7.94 -12.78 -33.66
C HIS A 234 -8.09 -11.60 -32.72
N ALA A 235 -7.33 -10.54 -32.96
CA ALA A 235 -7.30 -9.36 -32.12
C ALA A 235 -7.19 -8.10 -32.99
N SER A 236 -7.79 -7.01 -32.54
CA SER A 236 -7.72 -5.70 -33.21
C SER A 236 -7.43 -4.65 -32.13
N PRO A 237 -6.81 -3.51 -32.47
CA PRO A 237 -6.58 -2.45 -31.51
C PRO A 237 -7.92 -1.94 -30.97
N LEU A 238 -7.93 -1.59 -29.69
CA LEU A 238 -9.06 -0.90 -29.10
C LEU A 238 -9.23 0.45 -29.80
N PRO A 239 -10.47 0.88 -30.11
CA PRO A 239 -10.69 2.18 -30.71
C PRO A 239 -10.11 3.28 -29.80
N SER A 240 -9.36 4.21 -30.39
CA SER A 240 -8.74 5.35 -29.74
C SER A 240 -9.80 6.34 -29.23
N GLY A 241 -10.52 5.99 -28.15
CA GLY A 241 -11.65 6.84 -27.73
C GLY A 241 -12.45 6.46 -26.49
N SER A 242 -12.02 5.53 -25.63
CA SER A 242 -12.72 5.30 -24.36
C SER A 242 -11.76 5.21 -23.17
N ARG A 243 -11.07 6.33 -22.88
CA ARG A 243 -10.83 6.64 -21.46
C ARG A 243 -12.20 6.85 -20.84
N SER A 244 -12.72 5.81 -20.19
CA SER A 244 -13.76 5.95 -19.17
C SER A 244 -13.24 6.99 -18.18
N GLY A 245 -13.71 8.24 -18.32
CA GLY A 245 -13.48 9.27 -17.33
C GLY A 245 -14.05 8.75 -16.03
N HIS A 246 -13.19 8.53 -15.04
CA HIS A 246 -13.64 8.60 -13.66
C HIS A 246 -14.14 10.03 -13.47
N GLY A 247 -15.45 10.21 -13.66
CA GLY A 247 -16.13 11.39 -13.19
C GLY A 247 -15.81 11.53 -11.71
N LYS A 248 -15.13 12.62 -11.34
CA LYS A 248 -15.14 13.09 -9.97
C LYS A 248 -16.59 13.37 -9.63
N GLY A 249 -17.23 12.44 -8.92
CA GLY A 249 -18.46 12.74 -8.21
C GLY A 249 -18.16 13.82 -7.19
N GLN A 250 -18.91 14.92 -7.26
CA GLN A 250 -19.05 15.88 -6.18
C GLN A 250 -19.63 15.20 -4.94
#